data_AF-A0AA91BZ74-F1
#
_entry.id   AF-A0AA91BZ74-F1
#
_cell.length_a   1.000
_cell.length_b   1.000
_cell.length_c   1.000
_cell.angle_alpha   90.00
_cell.angle_beta   90.00
_cell.angle_gamma   90.00
#
_symmetry.space_group_name_H-M   'P 1'
#
loop_
_entity.id
_entity.type
_entity.pdbx_description
1 polymer ?
#
loop_
_entity_poly.entity_id
_entity_poly.type
_entity_poly.pdbx_seq_one_letter_code
_entity_poly.pdbx_strand_id
1 'polypeptide(L)'
;MNDQSRNTSRSGGRAARRAARATALPEHLRPVRPGMEGGVLNVLTQAQIECIHEAALTALETIGLADAPQSGIDYLVGAGCTLGDDGRIRFPRALVEDTIAKANRNVTLYSRDGKTDLDLTGTKVHYGTAGAAVSMVDVHGREYRDSTVQDLHDAARICQQLDNIHFVQRPMVCRDIADNLEMDLNTIYASCSGTFKHVGTSFTEPSHVAPAMEMIYMIAGGEDKYRERPFVSNSNCFVVPPMKFATESCEVMEECIKAGMPVLLLSAGMAGATAPSTIAGAITQATAECLAGLVYANAVSPGAPAVFGTWPFGLDLRTGAMSIGSGEQALLTAGCAQMHRFYDLPGGAAAGASDSKLPDMQAGWEQMCSNVMAGLSGLNMVYEAAGMHASLLGFCFESLILSDDLIGQAQRCVRGIEVTDETLALDQIASVCMGGPGHYLGTDATLSRMQADYVYPTFGDRSSPKEWVELGKPDLVEKAVARKNEILSTPSEARFDPLLDAEIREKFNIHLPL
;
A
#
# COMPACT_ATOMS: atom_id res chain seq x y z
N MET A 1 68.82 7.01 -25.08
CA MET A 1 68.68 7.38 -23.66
C MET A 1 67.18 7.45 -23.41
N ASN A 2 66.64 6.40 -22.79
CA ASN A 2 65.20 6.18 -22.60
C ASN A 2 64.66 7.13 -21.53
N ASP A 3 63.52 7.76 -21.79
CA ASP A 3 62.63 8.24 -20.73
C ASP A 3 61.24 7.65 -20.98
N GLN A 4 60.95 6.56 -20.26
CA GLN A 4 59.66 5.89 -20.23
C GLN A 4 58.84 6.51 -19.08
N SER A 5 58.01 7.50 -19.37
CA SER A 5 56.93 7.87 -18.46
C SER A 5 55.82 6.83 -18.57
N ARG A 6 55.78 5.92 -17.58
CA ARG A 6 54.71 4.94 -17.40
C ARG A 6 53.39 5.67 -17.11
N ASN A 7 52.59 5.87 -18.15
CA ASN A 7 51.19 6.24 -18.03
C ASN A 7 50.41 5.01 -17.54
N THR A 8 50.28 4.85 -16.22
CA THR A 8 49.45 3.80 -15.63
C THR A 8 47.99 4.18 -15.80
N SER A 9 47.30 3.46 -16.69
CA SER A 9 45.88 3.61 -16.95
C SER A 9 45.06 3.32 -15.68
N ARG A 10 44.50 4.37 -15.06
CA ARG A 10 43.53 4.31 -13.94
C ARG A 10 42.12 3.84 -14.37
N SER A 11 41.98 3.02 -15.41
CA SER A 11 40.69 2.49 -15.86
C SER A 11 40.12 1.44 -14.90
N GLY A 12 41.00 0.65 -14.25
CA GLY A 12 40.59 -0.42 -13.31
C GLY A 12 39.91 0.09 -12.03
N GLY A 13 40.30 1.27 -11.53
CA GLY A 13 39.75 1.82 -10.29
C GLY A 13 38.31 2.35 -10.41
N ARG A 14 37.83 2.64 -11.62
CA ARG A 14 36.44 3.08 -11.86
C ARG A 14 35.52 1.87 -12.00
N ALA A 15 35.99 0.81 -12.66
CA ALA A 15 35.28 -0.47 -12.75
C ALA A 15 35.21 -1.18 -11.39
N ALA A 16 36.32 -1.23 -10.63
CA ALA A 16 36.33 -1.79 -9.27
C ALA A 16 35.43 -1.00 -8.31
N ARG A 17 35.37 0.34 -8.42
CA ARG A 17 34.41 1.16 -7.64
C ARG A 17 32.97 0.98 -8.09
N ARG A 18 32.69 0.73 -9.38
CA ARG A 18 31.36 0.33 -9.86
C ARG A 18 30.95 -1.05 -9.36
N ALA A 19 31.88 -2.01 -9.34
CA ALA A 19 31.64 -3.37 -8.85
C ALA A 19 31.43 -3.41 -7.33
N ALA A 20 32.25 -2.69 -6.55
CA ALA A 20 32.04 -2.55 -5.11
C ALA A 20 30.68 -1.89 -4.79
N ARG A 21 30.25 -0.92 -5.61
CA ARG A 21 28.93 -0.28 -5.52
C ARG A 21 27.76 -1.18 -5.94
N ALA A 22 28.01 -2.25 -6.67
CA ALA A 22 27.01 -3.22 -7.09
C ALA A 22 26.77 -4.33 -6.03
N THR A 23 27.60 -4.37 -4.98
CA THR A 23 27.35 -5.24 -3.83
C THR A 23 26.18 -4.65 -3.03
N ALA A 24 25.11 -5.44 -2.85
CA ALA A 24 23.98 -5.04 -2.02
C ALA A 24 24.48 -4.75 -0.60
N LEU A 25 24.07 -3.60 -0.04
CA LEU A 25 24.32 -3.30 1.36
C LEU A 25 23.54 -4.29 2.23
N PRO A 26 24.09 -4.68 3.39
CA PRO A 26 23.29 -5.27 4.46
C PRO A 26 22.02 -4.44 4.71
N GLU A 27 20.90 -5.10 4.99
CA GLU A 27 19.59 -4.44 5.06
C GLU A 27 19.54 -3.26 6.05
N HIS A 28 20.20 -3.40 7.20
CA HIS A 28 20.28 -2.33 8.21
C HIS A 28 21.09 -1.10 7.77
N LEU A 29 21.92 -1.22 6.73
CA LEU A 29 22.68 -0.12 6.13
C LEU A 29 21.96 0.49 4.92
N ARG A 30 20.85 -0.11 4.45
CA ARG A 30 20.10 0.45 3.33
C ARG A 30 19.52 1.81 3.72
N PRO A 31 19.50 2.77 2.78
CA PRO A 31 19.02 4.11 3.05
C PRO A 31 17.52 4.17 3.33
N VAL A 32 16.76 3.21 2.82
CA VAL A 32 15.31 3.01 2.98
C VAL A 32 15.00 1.51 3.02
N ARG A 33 13.90 1.13 3.68
CA ARG A 33 13.45 -0.25 3.89
C ARG A 33 11.98 -0.28 4.33
N PRO A 34 11.24 -1.38 4.13
CA PRO A 34 9.88 -1.52 4.66
C PRO A 34 9.79 -1.24 6.16
N GLY A 35 8.67 -0.67 6.60
CA GLY A 35 8.40 -0.40 8.01
C GLY A 35 9.23 0.72 8.61
N MET A 36 9.66 1.71 7.82
CA MET A 36 10.25 2.93 8.38
C MET A 36 9.25 3.62 9.30
N GLU A 37 9.71 4.12 10.44
CA GLU A 37 8.87 4.86 11.38
C GLU A 37 8.57 6.26 10.83
N GLY A 38 7.29 6.51 10.56
CA GLY A 38 6.77 7.85 10.26
C GLY A 38 6.18 8.52 11.48
N GLY A 39 5.20 9.40 11.27
CA GLY A 39 4.45 10.06 12.35
C GLY A 39 5.03 11.40 12.81
N VAL A 40 6.03 11.92 12.09
CA VAL A 40 6.65 13.23 12.35
C VAL A 40 5.80 14.40 11.87
N LEU A 41 4.93 14.17 10.87
CA LEU A 41 4.02 15.17 10.33
C LEU A 41 2.65 15.08 10.99
N ASN A 42 2.23 16.19 11.60
CA ASN A 42 0.90 16.39 12.17
C ASN A 42 0.20 17.55 11.43
N VAL A 43 -0.91 17.25 10.76
CA VAL A 43 -1.77 18.23 10.07
C VAL A 43 -2.96 18.66 10.94
N LEU A 44 -3.25 17.89 11.99
CA LEU A 44 -4.19 18.20 13.06
C LEU A 44 -3.44 18.39 14.38
N THR A 45 -3.88 19.36 15.17
CA THR A 45 -3.47 19.51 16.58
C THR A 45 -4.18 18.48 17.46
N GLN A 46 -3.65 18.24 18.66
CA GLN A 46 -4.27 17.30 19.63
C GLN A 46 -5.74 17.64 19.92
N ALA A 47 -6.06 18.92 20.14
CA ALA A 47 -7.44 19.36 20.39
C ALA A 47 -8.36 19.09 19.18
N GLN A 48 -7.85 19.19 17.94
CA GLN A 48 -8.64 18.89 16.74
C GLN A 48 -8.88 17.39 16.57
N ILE A 49 -7.90 16.55 16.93
CA ILE A 49 -8.06 15.09 16.97
C ILE A 49 -9.17 14.70 17.97
N GLU A 50 -9.13 15.27 19.17
CA GLU A 50 -10.16 15.05 20.20
C GLU A 50 -11.54 15.51 19.73
N CYS A 51 -11.64 16.66 19.05
CA CYS A 51 -12.90 17.10 18.45
C CYS A 51 -13.44 16.11 17.39
N ILE A 52 -12.57 15.55 16.55
CA ILE A 52 -12.97 14.56 15.55
C ILE A 52 -13.44 13.26 16.23
N HIS A 53 -12.71 12.79 17.24
CA HIS A 53 -13.08 11.63 18.04
C HIS A 53 -14.46 11.79 18.67
N GLU A 54 -14.70 12.89 19.38
CA GLU A 54 -15.97 13.18 20.03
C GLU A 54 -17.12 13.29 19.02
N ALA A 55 -16.87 13.89 17.85
CA ALA A 55 -17.85 13.97 16.79
C ALA A 55 -18.17 12.58 16.19
N ALA A 56 -17.17 11.71 16.04
CA ALA A 56 -17.36 10.34 15.55
C ALA A 56 -18.19 9.50 16.55
N LEU A 57 -17.87 9.59 17.84
CA LEU A 57 -18.67 8.95 18.90
C LEU A 57 -20.11 9.47 18.93
N THR A 58 -20.30 10.79 18.79
CA THR A 58 -21.63 11.41 18.71
C THR A 58 -22.41 10.89 17.50
N ALA A 59 -21.77 10.79 16.34
CA ALA A 59 -22.40 10.26 15.13
C ALA A 59 -22.84 8.80 15.33
N LEU A 60 -22.00 7.97 15.93
CA LEU A 60 -22.34 6.57 16.21
C LEU A 60 -23.47 6.40 17.24
N GLU A 61 -23.49 7.22 18.29
CA GLU A 61 -24.49 7.16 19.36
C GLU A 61 -25.86 7.69 18.90
N THR A 62 -25.88 8.78 18.12
CA THR A 62 -27.12 9.49 17.79
C THR A 62 -27.67 9.13 16.42
N ILE A 63 -26.79 8.99 15.42
CA ILE A 63 -27.15 8.70 14.03
C ILE A 63 -27.09 7.19 13.78
N GLY A 64 -26.00 6.52 14.17
CA GLY A 64 -25.82 5.09 13.95
C GLY A 64 -25.75 4.71 12.46
N LEU A 65 -25.79 3.41 12.15
CA LEU A 65 -25.74 2.87 10.80
C LEU A 65 -27.03 2.10 10.47
N ALA A 66 -27.51 2.19 9.23
CA ALA A 66 -28.68 1.42 8.76
C ALA A 66 -28.25 0.17 7.97
N ASP A 67 -29.24 -0.64 7.57
CA ASP A 67 -29.10 -1.72 6.58
C ASP A 67 -28.14 -2.86 7.01
N ALA A 68 -27.99 -3.09 8.33
CA ALA A 68 -27.26 -4.26 8.82
C ALA A 68 -27.97 -5.57 8.40
N PRO A 69 -27.23 -6.62 7.98
CA PRO A 69 -27.81 -7.95 7.81
C PRO A 69 -28.36 -8.45 9.14
N GLN A 70 -29.30 -9.41 9.11
CA GLN A 70 -29.89 -9.94 10.34
C GLN A 70 -28.82 -10.53 11.28
N SER A 71 -27.82 -11.25 10.75
CA SER A 71 -26.68 -11.73 11.53
C SER A 71 -25.91 -10.58 12.21
N GLY A 72 -25.69 -9.49 11.49
CA GLY A 72 -25.05 -8.27 12.00
C GLY A 72 -25.84 -7.59 13.09
N ILE A 73 -27.17 -7.53 12.97
CA ILE A 73 -28.05 -7.06 14.04
C ILE A 73 -27.86 -7.92 15.28
N ASP A 74 -27.88 -9.24 15.13
CA ASP A 74 -27.74 -10.18 16.24
C ASP A 74 -26.38 -10.03 16.96
N TYR A 75 -25.28 -9.93 16.20
CA TYR A 75 -23.94 -9.69 16.75
C TYR A 75 -23.85 -8.34 17.48
N LEU A 76 -24.29 -7.26 16.84
CA LEU A 76 -24.14 -5.90 17.36
C LEU A 76 -25.03 -5.66 18.57
N VAL A 77 -26.29 -6.10 18.54
CA VAL A 77 -27.20 -6.01 19.68
C VAL A 77 -26.71 -6.91 20.82
N GLY A 78 -26.22 -8.11 20.52
CA GLY A 78 -25.58 -9.00 21.50
C GLY A 78 -24.35 -8.37 22.18
N ALA A 79 -23.60 -7.52 21.47
CA ALA A 79 -22.48 -6.76 21.99
C ALA A 79 -22.90 -5.50 22.80
N GLY A 80 -24.16 -5.09 22.74
CA GLY A 80 -24.70 -3.94 23.48
C GLY A 80 -25.07 -2.72 22.63
N CYS A 81 -25.08 -2.83 21.29
CA CYS A 81 -25.69 -1.83 20.43
C CYS A 81 -27.22 -1.85 20.54
N THR A 82 -27.86 -0.75 20.11
CA THR A 82 -29.32 -0.63 20.10
C THR A 82 -29.83 -0.55 18.66
N LEU A 83 -30.71 -1.46 18.25
CA LEU A 83 -31.51 -1.30 17.05
C LEU A 83 -32.68 -0.35 17.35
N GLY A 84 -32.67 0.83 16.75
CA GLY A 84 -33.76 1.80 16.89
C GLY A 84 -34.96 1.46 16.02
N ASP A 85 -36.12 2.03 16.36
CA ASP A 85 -37.37 1.89 15.60
C ASP A 85 -37.28 2.42 14.15
N ASP A 86 -36.27 3.25 13.86
CA ASP A 86 -35.92 3.75 12.54
C ASP A 86 -35.02 2.81 11.73
N GLY A 87 -34.76 1.60 12.24
CA GLY A 87 -33.94 0.59 11.58
C GLY A 87 -32.43 0.87 11.64
N ARG A 88 -31.99 1.83 12.47
CA ARG A 88 -30.56 2.17 12.63
C ARG A 88 -29.97 1.56 13.90
N ILE A 89 -28.81 0.92 13.75
CA ILE A 89 -27.99 0.44 14.87
C ILE A 89 -27.17 1.60 15.43
N ARG A 90 -27.39 1.90 16.72
CA ARG A 90 -26.65 2.92 17.48
C ARG A 90 -25.66 2.28 18.42
N PHE A 91 -24.50 2.90 18.56
CA PHE A 91 -23.38 2.36 19.33
C PHE A 91 -23.17 3.23 20.58
N PRO A 92 -23.35 2.70 21.79
CA PRO A 92 -23.01 3.42 23.01
C PRO A 92 -21.52 3.77 23.04
N ARG A 93 -21.17 4.97 23.49
CA ARG A 93 -19.78 5.44 23.57
C ARG A 93 -18.88 4.48 24.34
N ALA A 94 -19.34 4.06 25.51
CA ALA A 94 -18.61 3.13 26.37
C ALA A 94 -18.31 1.79 25.68
N LEU A 95 -19.20 1.30 24.80
CA LEU A 95 -18.96 0.08 24.02
C LEU A 95 -17.86 0.30 22.97
N VAL A 96 -17.89 1.44 22.28
CA VAL A 96 -16.87 1.80 21.28
C VAL A 96 -15.50 1.93 21.96
N GLU A 97 -15.43 2.65 23.07
CA GLU A 97 -14.20 2.87 23.84
C GLU A 97 -13.64 1.57 24.43
N ASP A 98 -14.48 0.71 25.03
CA ASP A 98 -14.09 -0.63 25.50
C ASP A 98 -13.55 -1.49 24.35
N THR A 99 -14.19 -1.39 23.17
CA THR A 99 -13.73 -2.13 22.00
C THR A 99 -12.37 -1.64 21.50
N ILE A 100 -12.14 -0.33 21.44
CA ILE A 100 -10.83 0.22 21.10
C ILE A 100 -9.77 -0.29 22.10
N ALA A 101 -10.09 -0.32 23.39
CA ALA A 101 -9.15 -0.74 24.44
C ALA A 101 -8.74 -2.22 24.34
N LYS A 102 -9.64 -3.11 23.87
CA LYS A 102 -9.37 -4.55 23.75
C LYS A 102 -9.01 -5.02 22.33
N ALA A 103 -9.12 -4.14 21.34
CA ALA A 103 -8.81 -4.46 19.95
C ALA A 103 -7.37 -4.95 19.78
N ASN A 104 -7.13 -5.79 18.77
CA ASN A 104 -5.79 -6.27 18.47
C ASN A 104 -4.94 -5.17 17.82
N ARG A 105 -3.94 -4.68 18.55
CA ARG A 105 -3.02 -3.62 18.11
C ARG A 105 -1.75 -4.13 17.45
N ASN A 106 -1.42 -5.40 17.70
CA ASN A 106 -0.17 -6.03 17.26
C ASN A 106 -0.43 -6.90 16.04
N VAL A 107 -0.92 -6.28 14.96
CA VAL A 107 -1.21 -6.98 13.72
C VAL A 107 0.06 -7.07 12.87
N THR A 108 0.42 -8.30 12.48
CA THR A 108 1.41 -8.57 11.44
C THR A 108 0.70 -9.18 10.25
N LEU A 109 0.94 -8.63 9.06
CA LEU A 109 0.49 -9.24 7.81
C LEU A 109 1.62 -10.05 7.20
N TYR A 110 1.41 -11.34 7.04
CA TYR A 110 2.50 -12.26 6.72
C TYR A 110 2.76 -12.35 5.22
N SER A 111 4.02 -12.55 4.86
CA SER A 111 4.44 -13.02 3.55
C SER A 111 4.40 -14.55 3.51
N ARG A 112 4.19 -15.12 2.32
CA ARG A 112 4.11 -16.58 2.13
C ARG A 112 5.45 -17.28 2.40
N ASP A 113 6.58 -16.60 2.19
CA ASP A 113 7.93 -17.15 2.44
C ASP A 113 8.56 -16.67 3.77
N GLY A 114 7.87 -15.78 4.50
CA GLY A 114 8.30 -15.24 5.79
C GLY A 114 9.46 -14.25 5.73
N LYS A 115 9.78 -13.69 4.55
CA LYS A 115 10.88 -12.71 4.42
C LYS A 115 10.43 -11.26 4.43
N THR A 116 9.17 -10.99 4.07
CA THR A 116 8.64 -9.63 3.90
C THR A 116 7.35 -9.45 4.70
N ASP A 117 7.33 -9.96 5.93
CA ASP A 117 6.23 -9.76 6.86
C ASP A 117 6.09 -8.27 7.21
N LEU A 118 4.85 -7.78 7.29
CA LEU A 118 4.56 -6.38 7.56
C LEU A 118 4.10 -6.22 9.00
N ASP A 119 4.98 -5.65 9.83
CA ASP A 119 4.63 -5.21 11.17
C ASP A 119 3.87 -3.88 11.09
N LEU A 120 2.60 -3.90 11.50
CA LEU A 120 1.72 -2.73 11.47
C LEU A 120 1.66 -1.98 12.80
N THR A 121 2.58 -2.24 13.73
CA THR A 121 2.63 -1.56 15.02
C THR A 121 3.14 -0.11 14.90
N GLY A 122 2.64 0.75 15.79
CA GLY A 122 3.08 2.14 15.88
C GLY A 122 2.91 2.89 14.56
N THR A 123 4.00 3.46 14.05
CA THR A 123 4.02 4.28 12.83
C THR A 123 4.84 3.67 11.69
N LYS A 124 5.02 2.34 11.70
CA LYS A 124 5.78 1.62 10.66
C LYS A 124 5.01 1.65 9.35
N VAL A 125 5.58 2.32 8.34
CA VAL A 125 4.93 2.60 7.05
C VAL A 125 5.26 1.52 6.02
N HIS A 126 4.23 1.02 5.36
CA HIS A 126 4.34 0.09 4.24
C HIS A 126 3.56 0.57 3.03
N TYR A 127 4.16 0.50 1.85
CA TYR A 127 3.56 0.93 0.59
C TYR A 127 3.17 -0.28 -0.26
N GLY A 128 2.03 -0.22 -0.93
CA GLY A 128 1.58 -1.32 -1.78
C GLY A 128 0.61 -0.87 -2.86
N THR A 129 0.26 -1.81 -3.72
CA THR A 129 -0.81 -1.61 -4.71
C THR A 129 -2.18 -1.61 -4.02
N ALA A 130 -3.24 -1.26 -4.75
CA ALA A 130 -4.66 -1.49 -4.45
C ALA A 130 -5.54 -0.88 -5.56
N GLY A 131 -6.82 -0.67 -5.30
CA GLY A 131 -7.76 0.14 -6.08
C GLY A 131 -8.68 -0.60 -7.04
N ALA A 132 -8.40 -1.88 -7.34
CA ALA A 132 -9.27 -2.74 -8.18
C ALA A 132 -9.72 -2.07 -9.49
N ALA A 133 -8.78 -1.48 -10.23
CA ALA A 133 -9.02 -0.88 -11.53
C ALA A 133 -9.70 -1.85 -12.50
N VAL A 134 -10.50 -1.29 -13.40
CA VAL A 134 -11.25 -2.07 -14.41
C VAL A 134 -10.58 -2.08 -15.78
N SER A 135 -9.48 -1.35 -15.92
CA SER A 135 -8.77 -1.20 -17.19
C SER A 135 -7.26 -1.14 -16.98
N MET A 136 -6.53 -1.57 -18.00
CA MET A 136 -5.09 -1.39 -18.13
C MET A 136 -4.79 -0.19 -19.03
N VAL A 137 -3.78 0.58 -18.67
CA VAL A 137 -3.24 1.65 -19.50
C VAL A 137 -2.30 1.05 -20.55
N ASP A 138 -2.57 1.30 -21.84
CA ASP A 138 -1.59 1.10 -22.91
C ASP A 138 -0.82 2.40 -23.13
N VAL A 139 0.44 2.43 -22.69
CA VAL A 139 1.30 3.61 -22.81
C VAL A 139 1.67 3.94 -24.26
N HIS A 140 1.75 2.94 -25.15
CA HIS A 140 2.13 3.14 -26.55
C HIS A 140 0.93 3.58 -27.39
N GLY A 141 -0.20 2.87 -27.26
CA GLY A 141 -1.45 3.21 -27.93
C GLY A 141 -2.14 4.45 -27.34
N ARG A 142 -1.79 4.80 -26.09
CA ARG A 142 -2.43 5.87 -25.29
C ARG A 142 -3.94 5.62 -25.11
N GLU A 143 -4.29 4.35 -24.92
CA GLU A 143 -5.66 3.88 -24.77
C GLU A 143 -5.82 2.99 -23.54
N TYR A 144 -7.05 2.59 -23.29
CA TYR A 144 -7.43 1.77 -22.16
C TYR A 144 -8.07 0.49 -22.68
N ARG A 145 -7.66 -0.65 -22.14
CA ARG A 145 -8.28 -1.94 -22.41
C ARG A 145 -8.73 -2.59 -21.11
N ASP A 146 -9.66 -3.53 -21.20
CA ASP A 146 -10.06 -4.31 -20.04
C ASP A 146 -8.86 -5.07 -19.44
N SER A 147 -8.85 -5.16 -18.11
CA SER A 147 -7.85 -5.92 -17.35
C SER A 147 -8.18 -7.41 -17.31
N THR A 148 -7.15 -8.25 -17.31
CA THR A 148 -7.26 -9.71 -17.37
C THR A 148 -6.64 -10.39 -16.15
N VAL A 149 -6.86 -11.70 -15.98
CA VAL A 149 -6.16 -12.50 -14.96
C VAL A 149 -4.65 -12.53 -15.19
N GLN A 150 -4.21 -12.50 -16.45
CA GLN A 150 -2.80 -12.41 -16.79
C GLN A 150 -2.20 -11.07 -16.34
N ASP A 151 -2.94 -9.97 -16.51
CA ASP A 151 -2.47 -8.65 -16.05
C ASP A 151 -2.30 -8.62 -14.53
N LEU A 152 -3.23 -9.22 -13.78
CA LEU A 152 -3.13 -9.30 -12.32
C LEU A 152 -1.90 -10.11 -11.88
N HIS A 153 -1.67 -11.28 -12.50
CA HIS A 153 -0.49 -12.08 -12.23
C HIS A 153 0.81 -11.35 -12.60
N ASP A 154 0.83 -10.63 -13.73
CA ASP A 154 1.98 -9.84 -14.16
C ASP A 154 2.25 -8.66 -13.24
N ALA A 155 1.21 -8.00 -12.70
CA ALA A 155 1.35 -6.98 -11.66
C ALA A 155 2.04 -7.56 -10.42
N ALA A 156 1.58 -8.72 -9.94
CA ALA A 156 2.17 -9.40 -8.78
C ALA A 156 3.64 -9.78 -9.02
N ARG A 157 3.98 -10.27 -10.23
CA ARG A 157 5.36 -10.58 -10.63
C ARG A 157 6.25 -9.34 -10.67
N ILE A 158 5.74 -8.24 -11.21
CA ILE A 158 6.46 -6.96 -11.20
C ILE A 158 6.68 -6.54 -9.75
N CYS A 159 5.63 -6.51 -8.92
CA CYS A 159 5.74 -6.16 -7.51
C CYS A 159 6.77 -7.01 -6.78
N GLN A 160 6.88 -8.32 -7.05
CA GLN A 160 7.88 -9.19 -6.44
C GLN A 160 9.32 -8.69 -6.65
N GLN A 161 9.60 -8.03 -7.77
CA GLN A 161 10.92 -7.53 -8.17
C GLN A 161 11.19 -6.08 -7.71
N LEU A 162 10.21 -5.39 -7.13
CA LEU A 162 10.34 -4.00 -6.68
C LEU A 162 10.61 -3.95 -5.16
N ASP A 163 11.62 -3.19 -4.76
CA ASP A 163 12.06 -3.16 -3.36
C ASP A 163 11.14 -2.31 -2.47
N ASN A 164 10.56 -1.25 -3.03
CA ASN A 164 9.79 -0.25 -2.29
C ASN A 164 8.28 -0.48 -2.37
N ILE A 165 7.84 -1.59 -2.98
CA ILE A 165 6.45 -2.08 -2.94
C ILE A 165 6.40 -3.26 -1.99
N HIS A 166 5.80 -3.13 -0.82
CA HIS A 166 5.92 -4.09 0.28
C HIS A 166 4.79 -5.13 0.32
N PHE A 167 3.62 -4.83 -0.27
CA PHE A 167 2.50 -5.77 -0.40
C PHE A 167 1.76 -5.61 -1.73
N VAL A 168 0.95 -6.61 -2.06
CA VAL A 168 0.08 -6.62 -3.24
C VAL A 168 -1.38 -6.73 -2.79
N GLN A 169 -2.06 -5.59 -2.64
CA GLN A 169 -3.52 -5.58 -2.65
C GLN A 169 -3.98 -5.64 -4.10
N ARG A 170 -4.98 -6.47 -4.42
CA ARG A 170 -5.54 -6.63 -5.77
C ARG A 170 -5.66 -5.27 -6.50
N PRO A 171 -4.80 -4.97 -7.49
CA PRO A 171 -4.79 -3.66 -8.13
C PRO A 171 -5.79 -3.52 -9.28
N MET A 172 -6.27 -4.65 -9.83
CA MET A 172 -7.26 -4.68 -10.92
C MET A 172 -8.21 -5.86 -10.80
N VAL A 173 -9.38 -5.74 -11.41
CA VAL A 173 -10.37 -6.82 -11.54
C VAL A 173 -10.07 -7.65 -12.80
N CYS A 174 -10.21 -8.98 -12.73
CA CYS A 174 -10.03 -9.87 -13.88
C CYS A 174 -11.30 -9.90 -14.74
N ARG A 175 -11.44 -8.96 -15.67
CA ARG A 175 -12.67 -8.76 -16.47
C ARG A 175 -12.80 -9.72 -17.65
N ASP A 176 -11.80 -10.56 -17.87
CA ASP A 176 -11.83 -11.70 -18.79
C ASP A 176 -12.57 -12.93 -18.20
N ILE A 177 -12.90 -12.93 -16.90
CA ILE A 177 -13.63 -13.98 -16.22
C ILE A 177 -15.03 -13.48 -15.87
N ALA A 178 -16.06 -14.12 -16.44
CA ALA A 178 -17.46 -13.67 -16.28
C ALA A 178 -18.13 -14.20 -15.01
N ASP A 179 -17.71 -15.35 -14.50
CA ASP A 179 -18.23 -15.94 -13.27
C ASP A 179 -17.50 -15.35 -12.05
N ASN A 180 -18.25 -14.79 -11.10
CA ASN A 180 -17.67 -14.09 -9.96
C ASN A 180 -16.91 -15.03 -9.00
N LEU A 181 -17.34 -16.30 -8.88
CA LEU A 181 -16.62 -17.27 -8.07
C LEU A 181 -15.28 -17.62 -8.71
N GLU A 182 -15.29 -17.91 -9.99
CA GLU A 182 -14.05 -18.16 -10.71
C GLU A 182 -13.14 -16.93 -10.69
N MET A 183 -13.67 -15.71 -10.80
CA MET A 183 -12.90 -14.47 -10.71
C MET A 183 -12.22 -14.30 -9.35
N ASP A 184 -12.93 -14.54 -8.25
CA ASP A 184 -12.39 -14.44 -6.89
C ASP A 184 -11.30 -15.51 -6.64
N LEU A 185 -11.54 -16.75 -7.07
CA LEU A 185 -10.56 -17.85 -6.97
C LEU A 185 -9.31 -17.59 -7.83
N ASN A 186 -9.49 -17.11 -9.05
CA ASN A 186 -8.39 -16.79 -9.95
C ASN A 186 -7.61 -15.56 -9.50
N THR A 187 -8.26 -14.62 -8.82
CA THR A 187 -7.58 -13.49 -8.16
C THR A 187 -6.58 -14.00 -7.12
N ILE A 188 -6.99 -14.94 -6.26
CA ILE A 188 -6.10 -15.55 -5.25
C ILE A 188 -4.95 -16.28 -5.95
N TYR A 189 -5.27 -17.15 -6.91
CA TYR A 189 -4.30 -17.95 -7.62
C TYR A 189 -3.25 -17.07 -8.34
N ALA A 190 -3.70 -16.10 -9.14
CA ALA A 190 -2.84 -15.18 -9.90
C ALA A 190 -1.94 -14.34 -8.99
N SER A 191 -2.49 -13.80 -7.90
CA SER A 191 -1.69 -12.98 -6.97
C SER A 191 -0.66 -13.85 -6.23
N CYS A 192 -1.09 -14.99 -5.66
CA CYS A 192 -0.24 -15.84 -4.85
C CYS A 192 0.82 -16.59 -5.68
N SER A 193 0.58 -16.90 -6.95
CA SER A 193 1.60 -17.46 -7.84
C SER A 193 2.55 -16.40 -8.42
N GLY A 194 2.15 -15.13 -8.40
CA GLY A 194 2.97 -14.01 -8.88
C GLY A 194 3.92 -13.42 -7.84
N THR A 195 3.60 -13.50 -6.54
CA THR A 195 4.45 -12.94 -5.46
C THR A 195 4.48 -13.79 -4.19
N PHE A 196 5.53 -13.62 -3.38
CA PHE A 196 5.59 -14.11 -2.00
C PHE A 196 5.11 -13.06 -0.98
N LYS A 197 5.00 -11.80 -1.38
CA LYS A 197 4.57 -10.69 -0.51
C LYS A 197 3.14 -10.92 -0.02
N HIS A 198 2.77 -10.22 1.05
CA HIS A 198 1.39 -10.27 1.54
C HIS A 198 0.42 -9.89 0.43
N VAL A 199 -0.65 -10.67 0.29
CA VAL A 199 -1.71 -10.44 -0.69
C VAL A 199 -2.97 -9.99 0.03
N GLY A 200 -3.70 -9.03 -0.52
CA GLY A 200 -5.09 -8.82 -0.09
C GLY A 200 -6.06 -8.80 -1.25
N THR A 201 -7.23 -9.35 -0.99
CA THR A 201 -8.29 -9.60 -1.98
C THR A 201 -9.66 -9.31 -1.39
N SER A 202 -10.68 -9.14 -2.23
CA SER A 202 -12.08 -9.05 -1.81
C SER A 202 -12.83 -10.31 -2.29
N PHE A 203 -13.98 -10.58 -1.69
CA PHE A 203 -14.91 -11.61 -2.17
C PHE A 203 -16.25 -10.99 -2.48
N THR A 204 -16.90 -11.51 -3.52
CA THR A 204 -18.14 -10.94 -4.07
C THR A 204 -19.36 -11.32 -3.24
N GLU A 205 -19.42 -12.57 -2.77
CA GLU A 205 -20.53 -13.06 -1.93
C GLU A 205 -20.02 -14.00 -0.82
N PRO A 206 -20.78 -14.21 0.27
CA PRO A 206 -20.34 -15.02 1.41
C PRO A 206 -20.03 -16.48 1.04
N SER A 207 -20.78 -17.03 0.07
CA SER A 207 -20.61 -18.39 -0.45
C SER A 207 -19.24 -18.63 -1.09
N HIS A 208 -18.56 -17.57 -1.53
CA HIS A 208 -17.23 -17.62 -2.13
C HIS A 208 -16.11 -17.85 -1.10
N VAL A 209 -16.35 -17.48 0.16
CA VAL A 209 -15.31 -17.50 1.20
C VAL A 209 -14.85 -18.94 1.47
N ALA A 210 -15.77 -19.90 1.61
CA ALA A 210 -15.41 -21.29 1.88
C ALA A 210 -14.49 -21.92 0.81
N PRO A 211 -14.82 -21.90 -0.51
CA PRO A 211 -13.92 -22.42 -1.54
C PRO A 211 -12.63 -21.59 -1.69
N ALA A 212 -12.69 -20.27 -1.47
CA ALA A 212 -11.49 -19.43 -1.47
C ALA A 212 -10.52 -19.82 -0.33
N MET A 213 -11.04 -20.02 0.87
CA MET A 213 -10.26 -20.46 2.01
C MET A 213 -9.70 -21.86 1.82
N GLU A 214 -10.44 -22.77 1.18
CA GLU A 214 -9.92 -24.08 0.81
C GLU A 214 -8.68 -23.98 -0.09
N MET A 215 -8.72 -23.12 -1.12
CA MET A 215 -7.54 -22.85 -1.96
C MET A 215 -6.39 -22.23 -1.15
N ILE A 216 -6.67 -21.24 -0.31
CA ILE A 216 -5.66 -20.59 0.53
C ILE A 216 -5.00 -21.59 1.49
N TYR A 217 -5.77 -22.50 2.10
CA TYR A 217 -5.25 -23.55 2.95
C TYR A 217 -4.41 -24.56 2.17
N MET A 218 -4.77 -24.90 0.93
CA MET A 218 -3.91 -25.71 0.05
C MET A 218 -2.57 -25.01 -0.20
N ILE A 219 -2.58 -23.70 -0.51
CA ILE A 219 -1.36 -22.90 -0.73
C ILE A 219 -0.51 -22.82 0.54
N ALA A 220 -1.13 -22.68 1.72
CA ALA A 220 -0.45 -22.67 3.01
C ALA A 220 0.10 -24.05 3.41
N GLY A 221 -0.42 -25.12 2.81
CA GLY A 221 -0.17 -26.51 3.19
C GLY A 221 -0.92 -26.95 4.45
N GLY A 222 -2.06 -26.34 4.76
CA GLY A 222 -2.94 -26.63 5.90
C GLY A 222 -3.66 -25.39 6.46
N GLU A 223 -4.85 -25.59 7.06
CA GLU A 223 -5.58 -24.53 7.77
C GLU A 223 -4.81 -24.04 9.01
N ASP A 224 -4.20 -24.96 9.76
CA ASP A 224 -3.37 -24.67 10.93
C ASP A 224 -2.21 -23.74 10.58
N LYS A 225 -1.51 -24.03 9.47
CA LYS A 225 -0.40 -23.20 8.97
C LYS A 225 -0.85 -21.82 8.53
N TYR A 226 -1.99 -21.72 7.86
CA TYR A 226 -2.54 -20.43 7.48
C TYR A 226 -2.91 -19.60 8.71
N ARG A 227 -3.59 -20.21 9.70
CA ARG A 227 -3.99 -19.49 10.92
C ARG A 227 -2.79 -19.03 11.76
N GLU A 228 -1.66 -19.75 11.72
CA GLU A 228 -0.41 -19.30 12.34
C GLU A 228 0.18 -18.09 11.62
N ARG A 229 0.08 -18.03 10.28
CA ARG A 229 0.72 -17.01 9.44
C ARG A 229 -0.17 -16.62 8.24
N PRO A 230 -1.25 -15.85 8.46
CA PRO A 230 -2.16 -15.48 7.37
C PRO A 230 -1.48 -14.56 6.36
N PHE A 231 -1.19 -15.10 5.17
CA PHE A 231 -0.53 -14.37 4.08
C PHE A 231 -1.48 -13.77 3.05
N VAL A 232 -2.79 -14.01 3.21
CA VAL A 232 -3.87 -13.37 2.46
C VAL A 232 -4.79 -12.64 3.43
N SER A 233 -5.15 -11.40 3.15
CA SER A 233 -6.16 -10.64 3.93
C SER A 233 -7.38 -10.28 3.08
N ASN A 234 -8.51 -10.00 3.74
CA ASN A 234 -9.74 -9.58 3.09
C ASN A 234 -9.84 -8.03 3.08
N SER A 235 -10.05 -7.46 1.90
CA SER A 235 -10.46 -6.08 1.68
C SER A 235 -11.97 -6.01 1.75
N ASN A 236 -12.54 -5.37 2.79
CA ASN A 236 -13.98 -5.40 3.00
C ASN A 236 -14.61 -4.00 3.02
N CYS A 237 -15.39 -3.70 1.99
CA CYS A 237 -16.25 -2.51 1.95
C CYS A 237 -17.55 -2.79 2.71
N PHE A 238 -17.45 -3.05 4.01
CA PHE A 238 -18.58 -3.40 4.89
C PHE A 238 -19.60 -2.26 5.05
N VAL A 239 -19.22 -1.04 4.66
CA VAL A 239 -20.07 0.15 4.69
C VAL A 239 -20.26 0.70 3.27
N VAL A 240 -21.46 1.13 2.96
CA VAL A 240 -21.77 2.01 1.83
C VAL A 240 -22.02 3.41 2.38
N PRO A 241 -21.06 4.34 2.28
CA PRO A 241 -21.23 5.68 2.80
C PRO A 241 -22.40 6.42 2.11
N PRO A 242 -23.18 7.24 2.84
CA PRO A 242 -23.00 7.59 4.24
C PRO A 242 -23.72 6.64 5.22
N MET A 243 -22.98 6.10 6.18
CA MET A 243 -23.47 5.46 7.41
C MET A 243 -24.53 4.36 7.17
N LYS A 244 -24.27 3.44 6.23
CA LYS A 244 -25.09 2.24 5.95
C LYS A 244 -24.19 1.02 5.80
N PHE A 245 -24.58 -0.11 6.35
CA PHE A 245 -23.89 -1.36 6.10
C PHE A 245 -24.14 -1.85 4.67
N ALA A 246 -23.14 -2.49 4.08
CA ALA A 246 -23.26 -3.26 2.86
C ALA A 246 -23.58 -4.70 3.25
N THR A 247 -24.84 -5.10 3.18
CA THR A 247 -25.35 -6.40 3.67
C THR A 247 -24.47 -7.57 3.29
N GLU A 248 -24.23 -7.76 1.99
CA GLU A 248 -23.47 -8.89 1.46
C GLU A 248 -21.98 -8.81 1.87
N SER A 249 -21.39 -7.61 1.88
CA SER A 249 -20.00 -7.42 2.33
C SER A 249 -19.84 -7.73 3.82
N CYS A 250 -20.83 -7.38 4.65
CA CYS A 250 -20.85 -7.71 6.07
C CYS A 250 -20.91 -9.22 6.29
N GLU A 251 -21.75 -9.94 5.55
CA GLU A 251 -21.80 -11.41 5.61
C GLU A 251 -20.48 -12.04 5.13
N VAL A 252 -19.84 -11.51 4.08
CA VAL A 252 -18.48 -11.90 3.66
C VAL A 252 -17.47 -11.65 4.78
N MET A 253 -17.55 -10.50 5.44
CA MET A 253 -16.66 -10.13 6.53
C MET A 253 -16.76 -11.13 7.68
N GLU A 254 -17.99 -11.49 8.07
CA GLU A 254 -18.23 -12.48 9.12
C GLU A 254 -17.56 -13.83 8.81
N GLU A 255 -17.73 -14.33 7.59
CA GLU A 255 -17.12 -15.60 7.17
C GLU A 255 -15.59 -15.52 7.09
N CYS A 256 -15.03 -14.41 6.60
CA CYS A 256 -13.58 -14.17 6.58
C CYS A 256 -12.99 -14.18 8.01
N ILE A 257 -13.65 -13.50 8.95
CA ILE A 257 -13.22 -13.45 10.36
C ILE A 257 -13.24 -14.86 10.97
N LYS A 258 -14.32 -15.63 10.76
CA LYS A 258 -14.44 -17.01 11.26
C LYS A 258 -13.35 -17.92 10.66
N ALA A 259 -12.99 -17.70 9.40
CA ALA A 259 -11.92 -18.42 8.71
C ALA A 259 -10.50 -18.02 9.14
N GLY A 260 -10.35 -16.99 9.98
CA GLY A 260 -9.07 -16.51 10.50
C GLY A 260 -8.34 -15.54 9.58
N MET A 261 -9.01 -14.93 8.61
CA MET A 261 -8.42 -13.89 7.77
C MET A 261 -8.34 -12.56 8.53
N PRO A 262 -7.21 -11.84 8.44
CA PRO A 262 -7.18 -10.41 8.76
C PRO A 262 -8.11 -9.63 7.83
N VAL A 263 -8.84 -8.66 8.36
CA VAL A 263 -9.79 -7.85 7.58
C VAL A 263 -9.39 -6.39 7.57
N LEU A 264 -9.34 -5.82 6.38
CA LEU A 264 -9.31 -4.38 6.16
C LEU A 264 -10.74 -3.83 6.17
N LEU A 265 -11.06 -3.03 7.19
CA LEU A 265 -12.37 -2.42 7.38
C LEU A 265 -12.45 -1.12 6.59
N LEU A 266 -13.02 -1.16 5.38
CA LEU A 266 -12.93 -0.07 4.41
C LEU A 266 -14.17 0.82 4.39
N SER A 267 -13.97 2.12 4.67
CA SER A 267 -14.95 3.19 4.55
C SER A 267 -14.59 4.15 3.41
N ALA A 268 -15.20 3.98 2.23
CA ALA A 268 -14.90 4.71 0.99
C ALA A 268 -15.87 5.88 0.70
N GLY A 269 -15.87 6.92 1.55
CA GLY A 269 -16.75 8.08 1.37
C GLY A 269 -16.15 9.12 0.41
N MET A 270 -16.92 9.65 -0.54
CA MET A 270 -16.47 10.77 -1.39
C MET A 270 -16.88 12.10 -0.75
N ALA A 271 -15.89 12.92 -0.41
CA ALA A 271 -16.10 14.23 0.20
C ALA A 271 -16.91 15.14 -0.73
N GLY A 272 -18.11 15.51 -0.29
CA GLY A 272 -19.06 16.33 -1.05
C GLY A 272 -20.10 15.54 -1.84
N ALA A 273 -20.06 14.21 -1.79
CA ALA A 273 -21.08 13.33 -2.36
C ALA A 273 -21.64 12.35 -1.31
N THR A 274 -20.85 11.36 -0.89
CA THR A 274 -21.25 10.32 0.08
C THR A 274 -20.61 10.52 1.47
N ALA A 275 -19.82 11.58 1.64
CA ALA A 275 -19.33 12.11 2.90
C ALA A 275 -19.44 13.66 2.88
N PRO A 276 -19.34 14.36 4.03
CA PRO A 276 -19.33 15.82 4.06
C PRO A 276 -18.25 16.41 3.14
N SER A 277 -18.51 17.57 2.55
CA SER A 277 -17.57 18.25 1.64
C SER A 277 -16.33 18.81 2.34
N THR A 278 -16.34 18.93 3.67
CA THR A 278 -15.20 19.41 4.44
C THR A 278 -14.26 18.25 4.77
N ILE A 279 -12.95 18.48 4.68
CA ILE A 279 -11.91 17.48 5.00
C ILE A 279 -12.14 16.89 6.41
N ALA A 280 -12.35 17.75 7.40
CA ALA A 280 -12.61 17.30 8.77
C ALA A 280 -13.89 16.46 8.89
N GLY A 281 -14.98 16.86 8.22
CA GLY A 281 -16.24 16.10 8.25
C GLY A 281 -16.14 14.75 7.56
N ALA A 282 -15.40 14.66 6.46
CA ALA A 282 -15.11 13.39 5.78
C ALA A 282 -14.27 12.45 6.67
N ILE A 283 -13.25 12.97 7.35
CA ILE A 283 -12.46 12.19 8.32
C ILE A 283 -13.33 11.73 9.50
N THR A 284 -14.19 12.61 10.05
CA THR A 284 -15.12 12.25 11.13
C THR A 284 -16.04 11.11 10.72
N GLN A 285 -16.68 11.20 9.54
CA GLN A 285 -17.58 10.14 9.07
C GLN A 285 -16.82 8.83 8.85
N ALA A 286 -15.68 8.86 8.16
CA ALA A 286 -14.89 7.66 7.92
C ALA A 286 -14.41 7.00 9.23
N THR A 287 -14.03 7.83 10.22
CA THR A 287 -13.67 7.37 11.56
C THR A 287 -14.86 6.70 12.26
N ALA A 288 -16.04 7.32 12.22
CA ALA A 288 -17.26 6.74 12.80
C ALA A 288 -17.59 5.38 12.16
N GLU A 289 -17.62 5.31 10.83
CA GLU A 289 -17.92 4.09 10.09
C GLU A 289 -16.92 2.97 10.41
N CYS A 290 -15.61 3.27 10.43
CA CYS A 290 -14.59 2.29 10.79
C CYS A 290 -14.64 1.85 12.25
N LEU A 291 -15.01 2.73 13.18
CA LEU A 291 -15.25 2.35 14.59
C LEU A 291 -16.45 1.41 14.73
N ALA A 292 -17.52 1.61 13.95
CA ALA A 292 -18.61 0.64 13.88
C ALA A 292 -18.14 -0.71 13.32
N GLY A 293 -17.30 -0.71 12.28
CA GLY A 293 -16.67 -1.92 11.74
C GLY A 293 -15.82 -2.64 12.78
N LEU A 294 -15.05 -1.91 13.59
CA LEU A 294 -14.23 -2.47 14.66
C LEU A 294 -15.07 -3.15 15.75
N VAL A 295 -16.19 -2.52 16.15
CA VAL A 295 -17.18 -3.12 17.06
C VAL A 295 -17.78 -4.37 16.45
N TYR A 296 -18.19 -4.33 15.19
CA TYR A 296 -18.76 -5.49 14.50
C TYR A 296 -17.76 -6.65 14.44
N ALA A 297 -16.53 -6.40 13.98
CA ALA A 297 -15.49 -7.44 13.91
C ALA A 297 -15.22 -8.10 15.27
N ASN A 298 -15.16 -7.31 16.35
CA ASN A 298 -14.97 -7.83 17.70
C ASN A 298 -16.23 -8.52 18.28
N ALA A 299 -17.42 -8.18 17.80
CA ALA A 299 -18.64 -8.89 18.14
C ALA A 299 -18.72 -10.27 17.46
N VAL A 300 -18.19 -10.39 16.24
CA VAL A 300 -18.05 -11.68 15.54
C VAL A 300 -16.99 -12.55 16.22
N SER A 301 -15.80 -11.99 16.46
CA SER A 301 -14.71 -12.66 17.17
C SER A 301 -13.85 -11.64 17.93
N PRO A 302 -13.85 -11.67 19.28
CA PRO A 302 -13.02 -10.78 20.08
C PRO A 302 -11.54 -10.85 19.68
N GLY A 303 -10.92 -9.68 19.46
CA GLY A 303 -9.50 -9.61 19.07
C GLY A 303 -9.21 -10.00 17.62
N ALA A 304 -10.25 -10.12 16.75
CA ALA A 304 -10.06 -10.34 15.32
C ALA A 304 -9.03 -9.34 14.74
N PRO A 305 -8.02 -9.78 13.98
CA PRO A 305 -7.07 -8.88 13.33
C PRO A 305 -7.78 -8.00 12.32
N ALA A 306 -7.84 -6.70 12.60
CA ALA A 306 -8.51 -5.73 11.75
C ALA A 306 -7.60 -4.53 11.48
N VAL A 307 -7.55 -4.10 10.22
CA VAL A 307 -6.89 -2.86 9.80
C VAL A 307 -7.96 -1.77 9.66
N PHE A 308 -7.78 -0.66 10.37
CA PHE A 308 -8.71 0.45 10.44
C PHE A 308 -8.62 1.30 9.17
N GLY A 309 -9.53 1.07 8.23
CA GLY A 309 -9.46 1.54 6.85
C GLY A 309 -10.29 2.77 6.54
N THR A 310 -9.82 3.95 6.93
CA THR A 310 -10.47 5.22 6.59
C THR A 310 -10.04 5.68 5.19
N TRP A 311 -10.93 5.56 4.20
CA TRP A 311 -10.70 5.93 2.79
C TRP A 311 -11.61 7.07 2.29
N PRO A 312 -11.61 8.25 2.92
CA PRO A 312 -12.28 9.37 2.30
C PRO A 312 -11.55 9.78 1.02
N PHE A 313 -12.30 9.90 -0.08
CA PHE A 313 -11.81 10.36 -1.38
C PHE A 313 -12.24 11.80 -1.67
N GLY A 314 -11.38 12.55 -2.35
CA GLY A 314 -11.71 13.85 -2.92
C GLY A 314 -12.66 13.75 -4.12
N LEU A 315 -13.24 14.90 -4.46
CA LEU A 315 -14.13 15.07 -5.60
C LEU A 315 -13.88 16.44 -6.25
N ASP A 316 -13.79 16.49 -7.58
CA ASP A 316 -13.83 17.75 -8.30
C ASP A 316 -15.28 18.23 -8.39
N LEU A 317 -15.66 19.13 -7.49
CA LEU A 317 -17.02 19.69 -7.40
C LEU A 317 -17.49 20.40 -8.68
N ARG A 318 -16.60 20.76 -9.62
CA ARG A 318 -16.99 21.37 -10.90
C ARG A 318 -17.53 20.34 -11.89
N THR A 319 -17.05 19.10 -11.80
CA THR A 319 -17.36 18.03 -12.75
C THR A 319 -18.15 16.89 -12.12
N GLY A 320 -18.12 16.77 -10.79
CA GLY A 320 -18.67 15.64 -10.04
C GLY A 320 -17.81 14.38 -10.10
N ALA A 321 -16.62 14.44 -10.71
CA ALA A 321 -15.72 13.30 -10.80
C ALA A 321 -14.93 13.09 -9.50
N MET A 322 -14.65 11.84 -9.14
CA MET A 322 -13.67 11.52 -8.09
C MET A 322 -12.32 12.13 -8.45
N SER A 323 -11.62 12.69 -7.46
CA SER A 323 -10.26 13.21 -7.61
C SER A 323 -9.40 12.74 -6.44
N ILE A 324 -8.32 12.04 -6.77
CA ILE A 324 -7.43 11.42 -5.80
C ILE A 324 -6.01 11.98 -5.88
N GLY A 325 -5.69 12.73 -6.94
CA GLY A 325 -4.36 13.32 -7.17
C GLY A 325 -4.13 14.68 -6.50
N SER A 326 -5.00 15.11 -5.58
CA SER A 326 -5.01 16.47 -5.05
C SER A 326 -4.27 16.64 -3.71
N GLY A 327 -3.92 17.88 -3.36
CA GLY A 327 -3.35 18.20 -2.05
C GLY A 327 -4.35 17.98 -0.91
N GLU A 328 -5.64 18.17 -1.19
CA GLU A 328 -6.75 17.86 -0.30
C GLU A 328 -6.82 16.36 0.00
N GLN A 329 -6.60 15.49 -0.99
CA GLN A 329 -6.48 14.05 -0.76
C GLN A 329 -5.27 13.72 0.12
N ALA A 330 -4.13 14.38 -0.10
CA ALA A 330 -2.96 14.19 0.74
C ALA A 330 -3.21 14.60 2.21
N LEU A 331 -3.96 15.69 2.45
CA LEU A 331 -4.39 16.10 3.78
C LEU A 331 -5.42 15.16 4.40
N LEU A 332 -6.39 14.67 3.62
CA LEU A 332 -7.36 13.65 4.06
C LEU A 332 -6.63 12.41 4.59
N THR A 333 -5.66 11.93 3.83
CA THR A 333 -4.83 10.76 4.17
C THR A 333 -4.01 11.00 5.43
N ALA A 334 -3.32 12.14 5.52
CA ALA A 334 -2.52 12.51 6.69
C ALA A 334 -3.36 12.65 7.97
N GLY A 335 -4.55 13.25 7.86
CA GLY A 335 -5.49 13.38 8.98
C GLY A 335 -6.06 12.03 9.43
N CYS A 336 -6.37 11.14 8.50
CA CYS A 336 -6.75 9.75 8.78
C CYS A 336 -5.65 9.01 9.54
N ALA A 337 -4.41 9.09 9.08
CA ALA A 337 -3.25 8.48 9.75
C ALA A 337 -3.07 9.00 11.20
N GLN A 338 -3.38 10.29 11.45
CA GLN A 338 -3.38 10.83 12.82
C GLN A 338 -4.47 10.21 13.70
N MET A 339 -5.66 9.96 13.16
CA MET A 339 -6.71 9.26 13.90
C MET A 339 -6.32 7.80 14.20
N HIS A 340 -5.65 7.11 13.27
CA HIS A 340 -5.13 5.75 13.50
C HIS A 340 -4.19 5.70 14.68
N ARG A 341 -3.22 6.62 14.72
CA ARG A 341 -2.28 6.77 15.85
C ARG A 341 -2.96 7.13 17.15
N PHE A 342 -3.98 8.00 17.11
CA PHE A 342 -4.74 8.38 18.29
C PHE A 342 -5.40 7.17 18.96
N TYR A 343 -5.93 6.23 18.17
CA TYR A 343 -6.51 5.00 18.69
C TYR A 343 -5.49 3.89 18.97
N ASP A 344 -4.23 4.06 18.55
CA ASP A 344 -3.19 3.02 18.55
C ASP A 344 -3.70 1.73 17.88
N LEU A 345 -4.24 1.90 16.67
CA LEU A 345 -4.76 0.82 15.82
C LEU A 345 -4.01 0.80 14.49
N PRO A 346 -3.73 -0.39 13.93
CA PRO A 346 -3.12 -0.50 12.61
C PRO A 346 -4.06 0.11 11.57
N GLY A 347 -3.53 1.08 10.82
CA GLY A 347 -4.32 1.95 9.95
C GLY A 347 -4.02 1.80 8.46
N GLY A 348 -5.05 1.99 7.64
CA GLY A 348 -4.96 1.98 6.18
C GLY A 348 -5.70 3.13 5.53
N ALA A 349 -5.12 3.72 4.47
CA ALA A 349 -5.77 4.74 3.63
C ALA A 349 -5.13 4.81 2.24
N ALA A 350 -5.83 5.43 1.28
CA ALA A 350 -5.33 5.65 -0.08
C ALA A 350 -4.31 6.78 -0.15
N ALA A 351 -3.21 6.54 -0.86
CA ALA A 351 -2.32 7.57 -1.39
C ALA A 351 -1.51 7.03 -2.57
N GLY A 352 -0.94 7.90 -3.39
CA GLY A 352 -0.09 7.49 -4.51
C GLY A 352 -0.84 7.09 -5.79
N ALA A 353 -2.15 7.33 -5.86
CA ALA A 353 -2.92 7.28 -7.10
C ALA A 353 -2.88 8.64 -7.84
N SER A 354 -3.22 8.63 -9.12
CA SER A 354 -3.29 9.84 -9.95
C SER A 354 -4.58 9.94 -10.75
N ASP A 355 -5.02 11.19 -10.99
CA ASP A 355 -6.09 11.54 -11.91
C ASP A 355 -5.60 11.60 -13.37
N SER A 356 -4.28 11.56 -13.59
CA SER A 356 -3.65 11.50 -14.91
C SER A 356 -3.95 10.18 -15.62
N LYS A 357 -3.99 10.25 -16.95
CA LYS A 357 -4.36 9.11 -17.81
C LYS A 357 -3.14 8.30 -18.24
N LEU A 358 -1.94 8.83 -18.05
CA LEU A 358 -0.68 8.26 -18.53
C LEU A 358 0.44 8.50 -17.50
N PRO A 359 1.56 7.76 -17.58
CA PRO A 359 2.77 8.00 -16.79
C PRO A 359 3.47 9.32 -17.19
N ASP A 360 2.84 10.46 -16.91
CA ASP A 360 3.35 11.79 -17.27
C ASP A 360 3.73 12.62 -16.02
N MET A 361 4.05 13.90 -16.26
CA MET A 361 4.44 14.82 -15.17
C MET A 361 3.31 15.01 -14.14
N GLN A 362 2.05 14.99 -14.57
CA GLN A 362 0.92 15.07 -13.66
C GLN A 362 0.92 13.84 -12.74
N ALA A 363 1.02 12.64 -13.30
CA ALA A 363 1.15 11.42 -12.51
C ALA A 363 2.31 11.49 -11.50
N GLY A 364 3.47 11.96 -11.94
CA GLY A 364 4.65 12.10 -11.09
C GLY A 364 4.40 12.97 -9.84
N TRP A 365 3.83 14.18 -9.98
CA TRP A 365 3.63 15.05 -8.82
C TRP A 365 2.48 14.59 -7.92
N GLU A 366 1.41 14.01 -8.47
CA GLU A 366 0.21 13.65 -7.71
C GLU A 366 0.50 12.47 -6.80
N GLN A 367 1.17 11.45 -7.36
CA GLN A 367 1.58 10.27 -6.62
C GLN A 367 2.62 10.63 -5.55
N MET A 368 3.61 11.46 -5.88
CA MET A 368 4.66 11.86 -4.94
C MET A 368 4.12 12.67 -3.76
N CYS A 369 3.22 13.62 -4.02
CA CYS A 369 2.67 14.48 -2.97
C CYS A 369 1.97 13.66 -1.88
N SER A 370 1.07 12.76 -2.27
CA SER A 370 0.31 11.94 -1.34
C SER A 370 1.17 10.84 -0.68
N ASN A 371 2.09 10.19 -1.40
CA ASN A 371 2.99 9.18 -0.83
C ASN A 371 3.94 9.74 0.26
N VAL A 372 4.47 10.95 0.05
CA VAL A 372 5.31 11.64 1.06
C VAL A 372 4.49 12.00 2.29
N MET A 373 3.30 12.58 2.09
CA MET A 373 2.41 12.96 3.20
C MET A 373 1.97 11.75 4.02
N ALA A 374 1.54 10.67 3.36
CA ALA A 374 1.16 9.42 4.01
C ALA A 374 2.31 8.83 4.86
N GLY A 375 3.51 8.77 4.28
CA GLY A 375 4.69 8.25 4.98
C GLY A 375 5.11 9.10 6.16
N LEU A 376 5.23 10.42 5.99
CA LEU A 376 5.60 11.33 7.08
C LEU A 376 4.56 11.36 8.19
N SER A 377 3.29 11.16 7.84
CA SER A 377 2.21 11.01 8.81
C SER A 377 2.16 9.61 9.42
N GLY A 378 3.01 8.64 9.06
CA GLY A 378 3.08 7.35 9.75
C GLY A 378 1.87 6.44 9.49
N LEU A 379 1.28 6.52 8.30
CA LEU A 379 0.21 5.61 7.86
C LEU A 379 0.79 4.19 7.72
N ASN A 380 0.26 3.20 8.45
CA ASN A 380 0.85 1.86 8.45
C ASN A 380 0.78 1.19 7.07
N MET A 381 -0.38 1.32 6.40
CA MET A 381 -0.58 0.78 5.06
C MET A 381 -1.02 1.87 4.09
N VAL A 382 -0.12 2.21 3.19
CA VAL A 382 -0.32 3.16 2.09
C VAL A 382 -0.79 2.37 0.87
N TYR A 383 -2.09 2.40 0.64
CA TYR A 383 -2.74 1.70 -0.46
C TYR A 383 -2.80 2.58 -1.70
N GLU A 384 -2.87 1.96 -2.88
CA GLU A 384 -2.80 2.63 -4.19
C GLU A 384 -1.47 3.35 -4.45
N ALA A 385 -0.42 3.07 -3.66
CA ALA A 385 0.85 3.79 -3.65
C ALA A 385 1.56 3.80 -5.01
N ALA A 386 1.25 2.82 -5.86
CA ALA A 386 1.91 2.59 -7.13
C ALA A 386 0.95 2.11 -8.22
N GLY A 387 1.18 2.59 -9.45
CA GLY A 387 0.56 2.07 -10.67
C GLY A 387 -0.87 2.54 -10.97
N MET A 388 -1.53 3.26 -10.05
CA MET A 388 -2.95 3.62 -10.19
C MET A 388 -3.19 4.97 -10.89
N HIS A 389 -4.07 4.97 -11.88
CA HIS A 389 -4.36 6.07 -12.81
C HIS A 389 -5.86 6.32 -12.98
N ALA A 390 -6.17 7.47 -13.61
CA ALA A 390 -7.52 7.87 -13.97
C ALA A 390 -8.53 7.74 -12.81
N SER A 391 -8.12 8.16 -11.61
CA SER A 391 -8.99 8.17 -10.43
C SER A 391 -9.57 6.77 -10.14
N LEU A 392 -8.67 5.76 -10.08
CA LEU A 392 -8.94 4.34 -9.83
C LEU A 392 -9.49 3.54 -11.03
N LEU A 393 -9.60 4.12 -12.22
CA LEU A 393 -10.13 3.42 -13.40
C LEU A 393 -9.06 2.68 -14.22
N GLY A 394 -7.77 3.01 -14.05
CA GLY A 394 -6.68 2.45 -14.84
C GLY A 394 -5.50 1.98 -14.01
N PHE A 395 -4.92 0.83 -14.35
CA PHE A 395 -3.64 0.39 -13.81
C PHE A 395 -2.55 0.40 -14.90
N CYS A 396 -1.38 0.91 -14.55
CA CYS A 396 -0.27 1.12 -15.48
C CYS A 396 0.99 0.41 -14.97
N PHE A 397 1.49 -0.58 -15.72
CA PHE A 397 2.69 -1.33 -15.35
C PHE A 397 3.95 -0.46 -15.35
N GLU A 398 4.06 0.45 -16.30
CA GLU A 398 5.18 1.38 -16.38
C GLU A 398 5.18 2.30 -15.16
N SER A 399 4.02 2.81 -14.75
CA SER A 399 3.92 3.59 -13.52
C SER A 399 4.22 2.75 -12.29
N LEU A 400 3.74 1.50 -12.20
CA LEU A 400 4.09 0.59 -11.10
C LEU A 400 5.61 0.45 -10.93
N ILE A 401 6.34 0.29 -12.03
CA ILE A 401 7.81 0.20 -12.04
C ILE A 401 8.45 1.52 -11.64
N LEU A 402 7.98 2.64 -12.21
CA LEU A 402 8.51 3.97 -11.89
C LEU A 402 8.21 4.40 -10.45
N SER A 403 7.10 3.90 -9.87
CA SER A 403 6.74 4.14 -8.47
C SER A 403 7.77 3.56 -7.50
N ASP A 404 8.58 2.58 -7.91
CA ASP A 404 9.67 2.06 -7.05
C ASP A 404 10.72 3.15 -6.76
N ASP A 405 11.12 3.93 -7.77
CA ASP A 405 11.99 5.09 -7.59
C ASP A 405 11.31 6.19 -6.76
N LEU A 406 10.04 6.48 -7.07
CA LEU A 406 9.25 7.54 -6.43
C LEU A 406 9.04 7.26 -4.94
N ILE A 407 8.60 6.05 -4.59
CA ILE A 407 8.39 5.63 -3.20
C ILE A 407 9.73 5.51 -2.48
N GLY A 408 10.80 5.09 -3.15
CA GLY A 408 12.15 5.14 -2.59
C GLY A 408 12.55 6.56 -2.14
N GLN A 409 12.20 7.59 -2.92
CA GLN A 409 12.40 8.99 -2.50
C GLN A 409 11.46 9.39 -1.36
N ALA A 410 10.19 8.96 -1.38
CA ALA A 410 9.25 9.24 -0.30
C ALA A 410 9.72 8.65 1.04
N GLN A 411 10.15 7.38 1.05
CA GLN A 411 10.76 6.74 2.22
C GLN A 411 12.03 7.46 2.69
N ARG A 412 12.82 8.03 1.77
CA ARG A 412 13.99 8.84 2.16
C ARG A 412 13.56 10.09 2.92
N CYS A 413 12.41 10.69 2.60
CA CYS A 413 11.83 11.77 3.41
C CYS A 413 11.40 11.26 4.79
N VAL A 414 10.77 10.08 4.87
CA VAL A 414 10.35 9.46 6.14
C VAL A 414 11.52 9.25 7.09
N ARG A 415 12.69 8.83 6.57
CA ARG A 415 13.92 8.68 7.36
C ARG A 415 14.35 9.94 8.11
N GLY A 416 14.02 11.12 7.61
CA GLY A 416 14.43 12.39 8.20
C GLY A 416 15.94 12.67 8.09
N ILE A 417 16.48 13.34 9.10
CA ILE A 417 17.87 13.81 9.15
C ILE A 417 18.51 13.32 10.45
N GLU A 418 19.58 12.54 10.34
CA GLU A 418 20.39 12.15 11.49
C GLU A 418 21.30 13.31 11.94
N VAL A 419 21.14 13.75 13.19
CA VAL A 419 21.96 14.81 13.79
C VAL A 419 22.79 14.22 14.95
N THR A 420 24.09 14.12 14.73
CA THR A 420 25.10 13.58 15.64
C THR A 420 26.41 14.34 15.43
N ASP A 421 27.37 14.22 16.34
CA ASP A 421 28.70 14.81 16.17
C ASP A 421 29.36 14.34 14.85
N GLU A 422 29.15 13.08 14.46
CA GLU A 422 29.65 12.51 13.22
C GLU A 422 28.98 13.13 11.98
N THR A 423 27.65 13.33 11.99
CA THR A 423 26.92 13.88 10.84
C THR A 423 27.06 15.39 10.71
N LEU A 424 27.37 16.10 11.79
CA LEU A 424 27.77 17.52 11.76
C LEU A 424 29.16 17.72 11.15
N ALA A 425 30.05 16.74 11.29
CA ALA A 425 31.33 16.63 10.60
C ALA A 425 32.23 17.88 10.68
N LEU A 426 32.23 18.58 11.83
CA LEU A 426 32.99 19.82 12.02
C LEU A 426 34.50 19.64 11.78
N ASP A 427 35.07 18.50 12.16
CA ASP A 427 36.48 18.18 11.91
C ASP A 427 36.78 18.03 10.41
N GLN A 428 35.86 17.43 9.65
CA GLN A 428 35.98 17.31 8.21
C GLN A 428 35.88 18.68 7.55
N ILE A 429 34.94 19.52 8.00
CA ILE A 429 34.80 20.91 7.53
C ILE A 429 36.10 21.68 7.78
N ALA A 430 36.63 21.61 8.99
CA ALA A 430 37.91 22.22 9.37
C ALA A 430 39.05 21.72 8.47
N SER A 431 39.19 20.40 8.30
CA SER A 431 40.24 19.78 7.49
C SER A 431 40.20 20.21 6.02
N VAL A 432 39.00 20.27 5.42
CA VAL A 432 38.83 20.63 4.01
C VAL A 432 39.02 22.13 3.78
N CYS A 433 38.56 22.98 4.70
CA CYS A 433 38.59 24.44 4.56
C CYS A 433 39.91 25.07 5.04
N MET A 434 40.55 24.52 6.07
CA MET A 434 41.79 25.05 6.65
C MET A 434 43.01 24.29 6.11
N GLY A 435 43.31 24.48 4.82
CA GLY A 435 44.48 23.89 4.17
C GLY A 435 44.22 22.62 3.35
N GLY A 436 42.96 22.20 3.22
CA GLY A 436 42.53 21.10 2.38
C GLY A 436 42.21 21.49 0.93
N PRO A 437 41.64 20.56 0.14
CA PRO A 437 41.39 20.74 -1.30
C PRO A 437 40.23 21.70 -1.62
N GLY A 438 39.53 22.25 -0.62
CA GLY A 438 38.37 23.13 -0.82
C GLY A 438 37.10 22.41 -1.32
N HIS A 439 37.07 21.08 -1.34
CA HIS A 439 35.89 20.28 -1.69
C HIS A 439 35.89 18.90 -0.99
N TYR A 440 34.72 18.28 -0.86
CA TYR A 440 34.55 17.02 -0.11
C TYR A 440 34.58 15.73 -0.97
N LEU A 441 34.50 15.85 -2.31
CA LEU A 441 34.29 14.73 -3.24
C LEU A 441 35.25 13.53 -3.10
N GLY A 442 36.49 13.78 -2.68
CA GLY A 442 37.53 12.75 -2.56
C GLY A 442 37.76 12.26 -1.13
N THR A 443 36.99 12.74 -0.15
CA THR A 443 37.19 12.36 1.26
C THR A 443 36.57 11.00 1.56
N ASP A 444 37.19 10.24 2.46
CA ASP A 444 36.70 8.92 2.85
C ASP A 444 35.29 8.97 3.45
N ALA A 445 34.99 10.00 4.24
CA ALA A 445 33.66 10.22 4.81
C ALA A 445 32.57 10.50 3.76
N THR A 446 32.88 11.22 2.67
CA THR A 446 31.93 11.38 1.56
C THR A 446 31.71 10.05 0.83
N LEU A 447 32.78 9.29 0.60
CA LEU A 447 32.70 8.02 -0.11
C LEU A 447 31.96 6.94 0.68
N SER A 448 32.12 6.88 2.01
CA SER A 448 31.44 5.92 2.88
C SER A 448 29.93 6.18 2.97
N ARG A 449 29.49 7.45 2.90
CA ARG A 449 28.08 7.84 2.97
C ARG A 449 27.29 7.63 1.69
N MET A 450 27.95 7.46 0.54
CA MET A 450 27.28 7.39 -0.77
C MET A 450 26.13 6.37 -0.81
N GLN A 451 26.34 5.17 -0.29
CA GLN A 451 25.32 4.12 -0.34
C GLN A 451 24.42 4.11 0.92
N ALA A 452 24.91 4.64 2.05
CA ALA A 452 24.19 4.64 3.31
C ALA A 452 23.15 5.77 3.39
N ASP A 453 23.43 6.95 2.83
CA ASP A 453 22.59 8.15 3.01
C ASP A 453 21.67 8.46 1.81
N TYR A 454 22.05 8.01 0.61
CA TYR A 454 21.40 8.42 -0.63
C TYR A 454 20.58 7.28 -1.25
N VAL A 455 19.35 7.60 -1.66
CA VAL A 455 18.55 6.75 -2.55
C VAL A 455 18.84 7.17 -3.98
N TYR A 456 19.48 6.28 -4.73
CA TYR A 456 19.75 6.47 -6.16
C TYR A 456 18.57 5.93 -6.97
N PRO A 457 18.05 6.72 -7.93
CA PRO A 457 17.01 6.23 -8.82
C PRO A 457 17.59 5.16 -9.76
N THR A 458 16.79 4.14 -10.03
CA THR A 458 17.04 3.11 -11.03
C THR A 458 16.76 3.64 -12.44
N PHE A 459 15.69 4.42 -12.60
CA PHE A 459 15.20 4.91 -13.89
C PHE A 459 15.48 6.39 -14.11
N GLY A 460 15.34 7.19 -13.05
CA GLY A 460 15.56 8.64 -13.06
C GLY A 460 16.96 9.02 -13.55
N ASP A 461 17.04 9.95 -14.50
CA ASP A 461 18.30 10.37 -15.12
C ASP A 461 18.92 11.57 -14.38
N ARG A 462 20.15 11.42 -13.92
CA ARG A 462 20.96 12.48 -13.27
C ARG A 462 22.23 12.82 -14.05
N SER A 463 22.34 12.35 -15.30
CA SER A 463 23.50 12.58 -16.15
C SER A 463 23.56 14.02 -16.65
N SER A 464 24.76 14.46 -17.04
CA SER A 464 24.90 15.77 -17.68
C SER A 464 24.23 15.75 -19.07
N PRO A 465 23.80 16.89 -19.63
CA PRO A 465 23.18 16.91 -20.97
C PRO A 465 24.06 16.27 -22.06
N LYS A 466 25.38 16.42 -21.97
CA LYS A 466 26.32 15.79 -22.90
C LYS A 466 26.30 14.26 -22.75
N GLU A 467 26.38 13.76 -21.51
CA GLU A 467 26.35 12.33 -21.22
C GLU A 467 25.00 11.71 -21.60
N TRP A 468 23.88 12.39 -21.34
CA TRP A 468 22.54 11.96 -21.76
C TRP A 468 22.47 11.76 -23.29
N VAL A 469 23.04 12.69 -24.08
CA VAL A 469 23.14 12.54 -25.53
C VAL A 469 24.05 11.37 -25.93
N GLU A 470 25.20 11.20 -25.26
CA GLU A 470 26.12 10.09 -25.49
C GLU A 470 25.50 8.72 -25.15
N LEU A 471 24.60 8.68 -24.17
CA LEU A 471 23.79 7.51 -23.79
C LEU A 471 22.60 7.26 -24.72
N GLY A 472 22.45 8.04 -25.79
CA GLY A 472 21.38 7.85 -26.77
C GLY A 472 20.06 8.49 -26.39
N LYS A 473 20.07 9.51 -25.52
CA LYS A 473 18.89 10.27 -25.09
C LYS A 473 17.82 9.38 -24.45
N PRO A 474 18.17 8.59 -23.42
CA PRO A 474 17.26 7.64 -22.84
C PRO A 474 15.98 8.31 -22.33
N ASP A 475 14.83 7.68 -22.62
CA ASP A 475 13.49 8.10 -22.19
C ASP A 475 13.03 7.31 -20.96
N LEU A 476 12.32 7.97 -20.05
CA LEU A 476 11.92 7.39 -18.77
C LEU A 476 10.90 6.26 -18.93
N VAL A 477 9.88 6.47 -19.77
CA VAL A 477 8.79 5.49 -19.98
C VAL A 477 9.32 4.30 -20.77
N GLU A 478 10.13 4.54 -21.80
CA GLU A 478 10.75 3.45 -22.57
C GLU A 478 11.66 2.55 -21.72
N LYS A 479 12.38 3.11 -20.73
CA LYS A 479 13.12 2.27 -19.77
C LYS A 479 12.19 1.40 -18.92
N ALA A 480 11.05 1.94 -18.48
CA ALA A 480 10.07 1.19 -17.69
C ALA A 480 9.42 0.07 -18.53
N VAL A 481 9.10 0.34 -19.81
CA VAL A 481 8.64 -0.67 -20.77
C VAL A 481 9.67 -1.79 -20.94
N ALA A 482 10.94 -1.43 -21.12
CA ALA A 482 12.02 -2.42 -21.26
C ALA A 482 12.15 -3.29 -20.00
N ARG A 483 12.07 -2.68 -18.81
CA ARG A 483 12.11 -3.42 -17.54
C ARG A 483 10.90 -4.34 -17.36
N LYS A 484 9.70 -3.86 -17.69
CA LYS A 484 8.48 -4.68 -17.69
C LYS A 484 8.69 -5.94 -18.53
N ASN A 485 9.13 -5.76 -19.78
CA ASN A 485 9.35 -6.88 -20.70
C ASN A 485 10.44 -7.84 -20.19
N GLU A 486 11.51 -7.31 -19.57
CA GLU A 486 12.56 -8.12 -18.95
C GLU A 486 11.99 -9.01 -17.82
N ILE A 487 11.29 -8.41 -16.84
CA ILE A 487 10.68 -9.14 -15.72
C ILE A 487 9.72 -10.22 -16.25
N LEU A 488 8.84 -9.83 -17.17
CA LEU A 488 7.79 -10.70 -17.67
C LEU A 488 8.29 -11.81 -18.62
N SER A 489 9.53 -11.69 -19.13
CA SER A 489 10.17 -12.73 -19.96
C SER A 489 10.65 -13.96 -19.17
N THR A 490 10.69 -13.88 -17.84
CA THR A 490 11.17 -14.97 -16.97
C THR A 490 10.04 -15.55 -16.13
N PRO A 491 9.96 -16.88 -15.91
CA PRO A 491 8.91 -17.45 -15.08
C PRO A 491 8.89 -16.87 -13.66
N SER A 492 7.71 -16.78 -13.05
CA SER A 492 7.56 -16.31 -11.66
C SER A 492 8.43 -17.12 -10.70
N GLU A 493 9.15 -16.42 -9.82
CA GLU A 493 9.87 -17.03 -8.69
C GLU A 493 8.90 -17.55 -7.61
N ALA A 494 7.73 -16.94 -7.54
CA ALA A 494 6.65 -17.25 -6.60
C ALA A 494 5.70 -18.34 -7.11
N ARG A 495 5.96 -18.91 -8.30
CA ARG A 495 5.12 -19.99 -8.84
C ARG A 495 5.01 -21.14 -7.84
N PHE A 496 3.86 -21.80 -7.83
CA PHE A 496 3.66 -22.96 -6.97
C PHE A 496 4.56 -24.12 -7.40
N ASP A 497 4.81 -25.03 -6.45
CA ASP A 497 5.37 -26.34 -6.78
C ASP A 497 4.48 -27.03 -7.82
N PRO A 498 5.04 -27.73 -8.83
CA PRO A 498 4.23 -28.35 -9.88
C PRO A 498 3.15 -29.32 -9.40
N LEU A 499 3.34 -30.01 -8.27
CA LEU A 499 2.33 -30.91 -7.71
C LEU A 499 1.17 -30.10 -7.10
N LEU A 500 1.50 -29.08 -6.30
CA LEU A 500 0.48 -28.17 -5.73
C LEU A 500 -0.30 -27.45 -6.84
N ASP A 501 0.40 -27.00 -7.89
CA ASP A 501 -0.24 -26.34 -9.02
C ASP A 501 -1.25 -27.25 -9.72
N ALA A 502 -0.86 -28.51 -9.99
CA ALA A 502 -1.72 -29.50 -10.60
C ALA A 502 -2.95 -29.81 -9.73
N GLU A 503 -2.76 -29.97 -8.41
CA GLU A 503 -3.87 -30.22 -7.46
C GLU A 503 -4.87 -29.06 -7.42
N ILE A 504 -4.39 -27.81 -7.42
CA ILE A 504 -5.25 -26.63 -7.45
C ILE A 504 -6.03 -26.56 -8.77
N ARG A 505 -5.36 -26.77 -9.91
CA ARG A 505 -5.98 -26.72 -11.25
C ARG A 505 -6.94 -27.88 -11.52
N GLU A 506 -6.75 -29.04 -10.88
CA GLU A 506 -7.70 -30.15 -10.94
C GLU A 506 -9.00 -29.82 -10.19
N LYS A 507 -8.88 -29.07 -9.08
CA LYS A 507 -9.99 -28.78 -8.18
C LYS A 507 -10.77 -27.51 -8.54
N PHE A 508 -10.09 -26.50 -9.07
CA PHE A 508 -10.65 -25.19 -9.37
C PHE A 508 -10.42 -24.83 -10.84
N ASN A 509 -11.39 -24.15 -11.46
CA ASN A 509 -11.24 -23.69 -12.84
C ASN A 509 -10.29 -22.49 -12.90
N ILE A 510 -9.00 -22.75 -13.14
CA ILE A 510 -7.96 -21.72 -13.22
C ILE A 510 -7.78 -21.26 -14.68
N HIS A 511 -8.10 -19.99 -14.92
CA HIS A 511 -8.01 -19.31 -16.22
C HIS A 511 -6.61 -18.80 -16.54
N LEU A 512 -5.73 -18.64 -15.54
CA LEU A 512 -4.35 -18.23 -15.79
C LEU A 512 -3.64 -19.32 -16.64
N PRO A 513 -3.06 -18.96 -17.81
CA PRO A 513 -2.35 -19.90 -18.66
C PRO A 513 -1.18 -20.61 -17.95
N LEU A 514 -0.77 -21.75 -18.50
CA LEU A 514 0.40 -22.52 -18.06
C LEU A 514 1.73 -21.88 -18.50
#